data_AF-A0A1Q7BMR3-F1
#
_entry.id   AF-A0A1Q7BMR3-F1
#
_cell.length_a   1.000
_cell.length_b   1.000
_cell.length_c   1.000
_cell.angle_alpha   90.00
_cell.angle_beta   90.00
_cell.angle_gamma   90.00
#
_symmetry.space_group_name_H-M   'P 1'
#
loop_
_entity.id
_entity.type
_entity.pdbx_description
1 polymer ?
#
loop_
_entity_poly.entity_id
_entity_poly.type
_entity_poly.pdbx_seq_one_letter_code
_entity_poly.pdbx_strand_id
1 'polypeptide(L)'
;MLYDCRTVADRDRGIEAAIDAVKRGDLIVMPTDTLYGLGADAFKPWAVTALLDAKGRDRQMPPPLDGTVAVRMPLHPVALEVLRETGPMAVSSANKTGQPPAITAEEARAQLGFAVSVYLEAGECVDRTPSTIVDVTGDVPRLLRAGAIPLEKLRDVVPSIEGPEE
;
A
#
# COMPACT_ATOMS: atom_id res chain seq x y z
N MET A 1 -8.57 11.07 11.42
CA MET A 1 -8.61 12.43 10.86
C MET A 1 -8.39 12.37 9.36
N LEU A 2 -9.10 13.17 8.57
CA LEU A 2 -8.92 13.27 7.12
C LEU A 2 -8.22 14.60 6.81
N TYR A 3 -7.19 14.57 5.96
CA TYR A 3 -6.42 15.74 5.53
C TYR A 3 -6.38 15.80 4.00
N ASP A 4 -6.79 16.92 3.41
CA ASP A 4 -6.79 17.19 1.98
C ASP A 4 -5.41 17.66 1.48
N CYS A 5 -4.61 16.69 1.07
CA CYS A 5 -3.25 16.89 0.56
C CYS A 5 -3.20 17.53 -0.83
N ARG A 6 -4.34 17.87 -1.45
CA ARG A 6 -4.39 18.69 -2.67
C ARG A 6 -4.11 20.17 -2.37
N THR A 7 -4.29 20.58 -1.12
CA THR A 7 -3.94 21.92 -0.65
C THR A 7 -2.61 21.86 0.11
N VAL A 8 -1.72 22.84 -0.12
CA VAL A 8 -0.39 22.85 0.52
C VAL A 8 -0.49 22.86 2.04
N ALA A 9 -1.35 23.74 2.59
CA ALA A 9 -1.47 23.90 4.04
C ALA A 9 -1.97 22.62 4.75
N ASP A 10 -2.92 21.91 4.15
CA ASP A 10 -3.48 20.70 4.78
C ASP A 10 -2.63 19.45 4.48
N ARG A 11 -1.90 19.46 3.35
CA ARG A 11 -0.89 18.44 3.05
C ARG A 11 0.21 18.42 4.11
N ASP A 12 0.81 19.56 4.43
CA ASP A 12 1.94 19.60 5.37
C ASP A 12 1.51 19.11 6.76
N ARG A 13 0.33 19.54 7.23
CA ARG A 13 -0.30 19.06 8.47
C ARG A 13 -0.65 17.57 8.43
N GLY A 14 -1.16 17.10 7.28
CA GLY A 14 -1.50 15.70 7.08
C GLY A 14 -0.29 14.80 7.13
N ILE A 15 0.80 15.19 6.46
CA ILE A 15 2.07 14.46 6.45
C ILE A 15 2.66 14.40 7.86
N GLU A 16 2.72 15.52 8.58
CA GLU A 16 3.18 15.56 9.98
C GLU A 16 2.34 14.62 10.87
N ALA A 17 1.01 14.71 10.77
CA ALA A 17 0.11 13.84 11.52
C ALA A 17 0.29 12.35 11.17
N ALA A 18 0.52 12.03 9.89
CA ALA A 18 0.77 10.67 9.43
C ALA A 18 2.10 10.12 9.96
N ILE A 19 3.16 10.91 9.93
CA ILE A 19 4.47 10.54 10.47
C ILE A 19 4.34 10.22 11.97
N ASP A 20 3.68 11.09 12.72
CA ASP A 20 3.46 10.90 14.15
C ASP A 20 2.61 9.67 14.45
N ALA A 21 1.56 9.43 13.65
CA ALA A 21 0.72 8.24 13.76
C ALA A 21 1.54 6.96 13.55
N VAL A 22 2.31 6.89 12.46
CA VAL A 22 3.16 5.72 12.17
C VAL A 22 4.22 5.52 13.26
N LYS A 23 4.83 6.61 13.77
CA LYS A 23 5.78 6.54 14.88
C LYS A 23 5.15 5.99 16.16
N ARG A 24 3.87 6.24 16.44
CA ARG A 24 3.14 5.61 17.55
C ARG A 24 2.71 4.16 17.28
N GLY A 25 2.80 3.70 16.02
CA GLY A 25 2.31 2.39 15.60
C GLY A 25 0.83 2.39 15.23
N ASP A 26 0.25 3.56 15.00
CA ASP A 26 -1.11 3.71 14.51
C ASP A 26 -1.18 3.44 13.00
N LEU A 27 -2.38 3.14 12.51
CA LEU A 27 -2.63 2.94 11.09
C LEU A 27 -2.90 4.27 10.38
N ILE A 28 -2.40 4.37 9.15
CA ILE A 28 -2.70 5.48 8.24
C ILE A 28 -3.25 4.96 6.92
N VAL A 29 -4.03 5.79 6.23
CA VAL A 29 -4.40 5.60 4.84
C VAL A 29 -3.70 6.66 4.01
N MET A 30 -3.02 6.23 2.95
CA MET A 30 -2.26 7.11 2.07
C MET A 30 -2.49 6.80 0.58
N PRO A 31 -2.43 7.81 -0.29
CA PRO A 31 -2.62 7.64 -1.73
C PRO A 31 -1.41 6.91 -2.34
N THR A 32 -1.65 6.08 -3.37
CA THR A 32 -0.59 5.57 -4.24
C THR A 32 -0.98 5.75 -5.70
N ASP A 33 -0.05 5.47 -6.61
CA ASP A 33 -0.26 5.47 -8.05
C ASP A 33 -1.30 4.45 -8.51
N THR A 34 -1.53 3.39 -7.72
CA THR A 34 -2.51 2.33 -8.02
C THR A 34 -3.81 2.44 -7.21
N LEU A 35 -3.73 2.29 -5.89
CA LEU A 35 -4.90 2.19 -5.01
C LEU A 35 -4.54 2.79 -3.66
N TYR A 36 -5.50 3.26 -2.88
CA TYR A 36 -5.18 3.74 -1.54
C TYR A 36 -4.66 2.59 -0.68
N GLY A 37 -3.59 2.88 0.07
CA GLY A 37 -2.91 1.94 0.94
C GLY A 37 -3.25 2.17 2.40
N LEU A 38 -3.70 1.12 3.10
CA LEU A 38 -3.68 1.05 4.54
C LEU A 38 -2.26 0.65 4.97
N GLY A 39 -1.58 1.55 5.65
CA GLY A 39 -0.18 1.42 6.04
C GLY A 39 0.02 1.33 7.54
N ALA A 40 0.99 0.52 7.93
CA ALA A 40 1.53 0.42 9.28
C ALA A 40 3.07 0.41 9.23
N ASP A 41 3.71 0.77 10.34
CA ASP A 41 5.15 0.60 10.52
C ASP A 41 5.54 -0.89 10.36
N ALA A 42 6.41 -1.20 9.40
CA ALA A 42 6.78 -2.58 9.08
C ALA A 42 7.57 -3.27 10.21
N PHE A 43 8.20 -2.51 11.10
CA PHE A 43 9.06 -3.02 12.15
C PHE A 43 8.38 -3.10 13.52
N LYS A 44 7.08 -2.77 13.59
CA LYS A 44 6.27 -2.88 14.80
C LYS A 44 5.25 -4.03 14.65
N PRO A 45 5.52 -5.21 15.23
CA PRO A 45 4.64 -6.37 15.09
C PRO A 45 3.17 -6.09 15.48
N TRP A 46 2.95 -5.25 16.49
CA TRP A 46 1.61 -4.86 16.92
C TRP A 46 0.89 -3.96 15.90
N ALA A 47 1.61 -3.08 15.19
CA ALA A 47 1.04 -2.23 14.15
C ALA A 47 0.67 -3.07 12.92
N VAL A 48 1.52 -4.03 12.55
CA VAL A 48 1.22 -5.01 11.49
C VAL A 48 0.00 -5.88 11.87
N THR A 49 -0.09 -6.30 13.13
CA THR A 49 -1.26 -7.04 13.63
C THR A 49 -2.53 -6.19 13.53
N ALA A 50 -2.49 -4.93 13.96
CA ALA A 50 -3.61 -4.01 13.86
C ALA A 50 -4.05 -3.79 12.40
N LEU A 51 -3.11 -3.73 11.45
CA LEU A 51 -3.42 -3.63 10.02
C LEU A 51 -4.20 -4.86 9.54
N LEU A 52 -3.79 -6.07 9.94
CA LEU A 52 -4.49 -7.31 9.58
C LEU A 52 -5.89 -7.37 10.20
N ASP A 53 -6.01 -6.99 11.47
CA ASP A 53 -7.28 -6.93 12.20
C ASP A 53 -8.25 -5.92 11.57
N ALA A 54 -7.76 -4.74 11.17
CA ALA A 54 -8.57 -3.70 10.52
C ALA A 54 -9.15 -4.17 9.17
N LYS A 55 -8.47 -5.09 8.48
CA LYS A 55 -8.97 -5.71 7.26
C LYS A 55 -10.02 -6.80 7.51
N GLY A 56 -10.21 -7.23 8.75
CA GLY A 56 -11.03 -8.39 9.06
C GLY A 56 -10.47 -9.69 8.47
N ARG A 57 -9.14 -9.78 8.34
CA ARG A 57 -8.50 -11.04 7.95
C ARG A 57 -8.46 -11.98 9.14
N ASP A 58 -9.02 -13.17 8.97
CA ASP A 58 -8.91 -14.23 9.97
C ASP A 58 -7.47 -14.77 10.03
N ARG A 59 -7.00 -15.13 11.23
CA ARG A 59 -5.61 -15.60 11.50
C ARG A 59 -5.23 -16.90 10.75
N GLN A 60 -6.16 -17.50 10.01
CA GLN A 60 -5.97 -18.74 9.26
C GLN A 60 -5.41 -18.55 7.85
N MET A 61 -5.28 -17.31 7.38
CA MET A 61 -4.69 -17.04 6.07
C MET A 61 -3.17 -16.91 6.23
N PRO A 62 -2.36 -17.83 5.67
CA PRO A 62 -0.92 -17.78 5.84
C PRO A 62 -0.37 -16.43 5.37
N PRO A 63 0.71 -15.90 5.99
CA PRO A 63 1.43 -14.80 5.36
C PRO A 63 1.74 -15.25 3.93
N PRO A 64 1.41 -14.45 2.90
CA PRO A 64 1.37 -14.91 1.51
C PRO A 64 2.76 -15.25 0.91
N LEU A 65 3.79 -15.38 1.74
CA LEU A 65 5.18 -15.40 1.37
C LEU A 65 5.94 -16.37 2.29
N ASP A 66 6.34 -17.52 1.74
CA ASP A 66 7.09 -18.58 2.42
C ASP A 66 8.53 -18.14 2.72
N GLY A 67 8.70 -17.27 3.73
CA GLY A 67 10.01 -16.73 4.10
C GLY A 67 10.53 -15.61 3.17
N THR A 68 9.71 -15.14 2.24
CA THR A 68 10.03 -14.06 1.30
C THR A 68 9.33 -12.75 1.68
N VAL A 69 9.72 -11.63 1.08
CA VAL A 69 9.09 -10.32 1.28
C VAL A 69 8.84 -9.64 -0.07
N ALA A 70 7.62 -9.12 -0.26
CA ALA A 70 7.28 -8.30 -1.42
C ALA A 70 7.58 -6.84 -1.10
N VAL A 71 8.39 -6.18 -1.94
CA VAL A 71 8.76 -4.77 -1.79
C VAL A 71 8.28 -3.99 -3.01
N ARG A 72 7.78 -2.78 -2.78
CA ARG A 72 7.49 -1.81 -3.85
C ARG A 72 7.81 -0.39 -3.38
N MET A 73 8.12 0.49 -4.32
CA MET A 73 8.21 1.93 -4.09
C MET A 73 7.02 2.61 -4.80
N PRO A 74 6.06 3.22 -4.08
CA PRO A 74 4.92 3.86 -4.71
C PRO A 74 5.33 5.11 -5.49
N LEU A 75 4.70 5.35 -6.62
CA LEU A 75 4.94 6.54 -7.45
C LEU A 75 3.93 7.65 -7.10
N HIS A 76 3.87 8.05 -5.83
CA HIS A 76 2.97 9.13 -5.39
C HIS A 76 3.69 10.09 -4.43
N PRO A 77 3.70 11.42 -4.69
CA PRO A 77 4.50 12.38 -3.93
C PRO A 77 4.18 12.36 -2.43
N VAL A 78 2.89 12.35 -2.06
CA VAL A 78 2.46 12.29 -0.65
C VAL A 78 2.94 11.02 0.05
N ALA A 79 2.85 9.85 -0.60
CA ALA A 79 3.36 8.60 -0.03
C ALA A 79 4.89 8.63 0.14
N LEU A 80 5.60 9.15 -0.87
CA LEU A 80 7.05 9.26 -0.82
C LEU A 80 7.52 10.19 0.30
N GLU A 81 6.82 11.30 0.55
CA GLU A 81 7.14 12.21 1.65
C GLU A 81 6.95 11.55 3.02
N VAL A 82 5.86 10.81 3.23
CA VAL A 82 5.67 10.03 4.46
C VAL A 82 6.77 8.98 4.62
N LEU A 83 7.03 8.18 3.58
CA LEU A 83 8.01 7.08 3.61
C LEU A 83 9.46 7.54 3.83
N ARG A 84 9.82 8.77 3.41
CA ARG A 84 11.14 9.35 3.70
C ARG A 84 11.39 9.50 5.19
N GLU A 85 10.36 9.83 5.95
CA GLU A 85 10.46 10.11 7.39
C GLU A 85 10.12 8.89 8.26
N THR A 86 9.23 8.01 7.80
CA THR A 86 8.80 6.83 8.56
C THR A 86 9.62 5.58 8.23
N GLY A 87 10.23 5.52 7.05
CA GLY A 87 10.87 4.32 6.53
C GLY A 87 9.87 3.29 5.95
N PRO A 88 10.29 2.03 5.78
CA PRO A 88 9.46 0.98 5.22
C PRO A 88 8.14 0.76 5.97
N MET A 89 7.06 0.56 5.23
CA MET A 89 5.74 0.29 5.77
C MET A 89 5.19 -1.03 5.27
N ALA A 90 4.50 -1.75 6.17
CA ALA A 90 3.61 -2.82 5.78
C ALA A 90 2.36 -2.18 5.20
N VAL A 91 2.04 -2.48 3.94
CA VAL A 91 0.91 -1.84 3.23
C VAL A 91 0.04 -2.89 2.58
N SER A 92 -1.28 -2.70 2.70
CA SER A 92 -2.29 -3.43 1.96
C SER A 92 -3.27 -2.43 1.33
N SER A 93 -4.06 -2.86 0.33
CA SER A 93 -5.18 -2.05 -0.16
C SER A 93 -6.11 -1.63 0.99
N ALA A 94 -6.53 -0.36 0.97
CA ALA A 94 -7.35 0.29 1.99
C ALA A 94 -8.84 -0.08 1.83
N ASN A 95 -9.17 -1.32 2.19
CA ASN A 95 -10.53 -1.84 2.15
C ASN A 95 -10.71 -2.95 3.18
N LYS A 96 -11.96 -3.13 3.61
CA LYS A 96 -12.37 -4.34 4.35
C LYS A 96 -12.31 -5.55 3.42
N THR A 97 -11.99 -6.72 3.97
CA THR A 97 -11.98 -7.97 3.19
C THR A 97 -13.34 -8.19 2.51
N GLY A 98 -13.31 -8.53 1.22
CA GLY A 98 -14.51 -8.72 0.40
C GLY A 98 -15.10 -7.43 -0.21
N GLN A 99 -14.65 -6.24 0.21
CA GLN A 99 -15.09 -4.97 -0.37
C GLN A 99 -14.15 -4.49 -1.49
N PRO A 100 -14.62 -3.65 -2.42
CA PRO A 100 -13.75 -3.02 -3.42
C PRO A 100 -12.63 -2.20 -2.75
N PRO A 101 -11.40 -2.23 -3.30
CA PRO A 101 -10.33 -1.32 -2.90
C PRO A 101 -10.74 0.14 -3.08
N ALA A 102 -10.40 0.98 -2.10
CA ALA A 102 -10.67 2.41 -2.16
C ALA A 102 -9.76 3.10 -3.20
N ILE A 103 -10.37 4.00 -3.98
CA ILE A 103 -9.69 4.89 -4.93
C ILE A 103 -9.63 6.33 -4.44
N THR A 104 -10.26 6.65 -3.31
CA THR A 104 -10.13 7.92 -2.56
C THR A 104 -9.92 7.65 -1.05
N ALA A 105 -9.43 8.64 -0.31
CA ALA A 105 -9.31 8.49 1.14
C ALA A 105 -10.69 8.50 1.84
N GLU A 106 -11.67 9.17 1.25
CA GLU A 106 -13.05 9.21 1.73
C GLU A 106 -13.73 7.84 1.65
N GLU A 107 -13.55 7.11 0.55
CA GLU A 107 -14.02 5.72 0.42
C GLU A 107 -13.35 4.80 1.45
N ALA A 108 -12.03 4.93 1.62
CA ALA A 108 -11.29 4.18 2.62
C ALA A 108 -11.81 4.48 4.03
N ARG A 109 -12.11 5.74 4.33
CA ARG A 109 -12.67 6.18 5.62
C ARG A 109 -14.07 5.63 5.87
N ALA A 110 -14.90 5.55 4.84
CA ALA A 110 -16.22 4.94 4.95
C ALA A 110 -16.14 3.45 5.32
N GLN A 111 -15.10 2.74 4.85
CA GLN A 111 -14.90 1.33 5.18
C GLN A 111 -14.20 1.12 6.53
N LEU A 112 -13.11 1.82 6.79
CA LEU A 112 -12.17 1.54 7.90
C LEU A 112 -12.43 2.39 9.16
N GLY A 113 -13.10 3.55 9.02
CA GLY A 113 -13.56 4.39 10.11
C GLY A 113 -12.49 4.69 11.16
N PHE A 114 -12.80 4.38 12.42
CA PHE A 114 -11.93 4.67 13.57
C PHE A 114 -10.75 3.71 13.73
N ALA A 115 -10.64 2.65 12.93
CA ALA A 115 -9.47 1.77 12.97
C ALA A 115 -8.20 2.46 12.45
N VAL A 116 -8.35 3.60 11.76
CA VAL A 116 -7.25 4.35 11.15
C VAL A 116 -7.21 5.76 11.73
N SER A 117 -6.04 6.16 12.19
CA SER A 117 -5.82 7.46 12.83
C SER A 117 -5.79 8.61 11.83
N VAL A 118 -5.18 8.40 10.66
CA VAL A 118 -4.95 9.44 9.65
C VAL A 118 -5.31 8.95 8.25
N TYR A 119 -6.04 9.76 7.51
CA TYR A 119 -6.40 9.56 6.11
C TYR A 119 -5.85 10.74 5.31
N LEU A 120 -4.98 10.48 4.36
CA LEU A 120 -4.40 11.49 3.47
C LEU A 120 -5.16 11.48 2.15
N GLU A 121 -6.00 12.47 1.87
CA GLU A 121 -6.75 12.61 0.62
C GLU A 121 -5.91 13.33 -0.43
N ALA A 122 -5.77 12.76 -1.63
CA ALA A 122 -5.00 13.36 -2.72
C ALA A 122 -5.69 13.26 -4.09
N GLY A 123 -7.01 13.03 -4.10
CA GLY A 123 -7.80 12.77 -5.29
C GLY A 123 -7.89 11.28 -5.64
N GLU A 124 -8.56 11.01 -6.76
CA GLU A 124 -8.70 9.64 -7.27
C GLU A 124 -7.35 9.08 -7.76
N CYS A 125 -7.14 7.78 -7.52
CA CYS A 125 -6.01 7.07 -8.12
C CYS A 125 -6.08 7.10 -9.65
N VAL A 126 -4.93 7.39 -10.28
CA VAL A 126 -4.80 7.53 -11.74
C VAL A 126 -4.98 6.19 -12.46
N ASP A 127 -4.37 5.12 -11.93
CA ASP A 127 -4.51 3.76 -12.44
C ASP A 127 -5.21 2.90 -11.39
N ARG A 128 -6.40 2.36 -11.69
CA ARG A 128 -7.15 1.53 -10.75
C ARG A 128 -6.68 0.06 -10.73
N THR A 129 -5.64 -0.25 -11.51
CA THR A 129 -5.04 -1.57 -11.61
C THR A 129 -4.08 -1.79 -10.44
N PRO A 130 -4.20 -2.90 -9.70
CA PRO A 130 -3.21 -3.26 -8.68
C PRO A 130 -1.79 -3.36 -9.24
N SER A 131 -0.79 -3.28 -8.36
CA SER A 131 0.61 -3.41 -8.77
C SER A 131 0.91 -4.76 -9.42
N THR A 132 1.80 -4.76 -10.39
CA THR A 132 2.41 -5.99 -10.91
C THR A 132 3.29 -6.62 -9.83
N ILE A 133 3.27 -7.95 -9.70
CA ILE A 133 4.10 -8.69 -8.75
C ILE A 133 4.99 -9.65 -9.53
N VAL A 134 6.30 -9.51 -9.33
CA VAL A 134 7.34 -10.35 -9.93
C VAL A 134 8.11 -11.04 -8.81
N ASP A 135 8.25 -12.35 -8.90
CA ASP A 135 9.18 -13.12 -8.09
C ASP A 135 10.59 -13.00 -8.67
N VAL A 136 11.55 -12.63 -7.83
CA VAL A 136 12.97 -12.48 -8.17
C VAL A 136 13.86 -13.31 -7.24
N THR A 137 13.30 -14.34 -6.60
CA THR A 137 14.03 -15.20 -5.66
C THR A 137 14.83 -16.32 -6.33
N GLY A 138 14.47 -16.68 -7.58
CA GLY A 138 15.21 -17.64 -8.40
C GLY A 138 16.12 -16.98 -9.44
N ASP A 139 16.82 -17.81 -10.22
CA ASP A 139 17.73 -17.36 -11.29
C ASP A 139 17.00 -16.64 -12.43
N VAL A 140 15.75 -17.03 -12.69
CA VAL A 140 14.88 -16.44 -13.70
C VAL A 140 13.70 -15.76 -13.00
N PRO A 141 13.53 -14.43 -13.17
CA PRO A 141 12.36 -13.75 -12.64
C PRO A 141 11.06 -14.28 -13.22
N ARG A 142 10.00 -14.36 -12.41
CA ARG A 142 8.69 -14.86 -12.83
C ARG A 142 7.58 -13.88 -12.49
N LEU A 143 6.67 -13.65 -13.44
CA LEU A 143 5.48 -12.85 -13.20
C LEU A 143 4.47 -13.64 -12.36
N LEU A 144 4.25 -13.25 -11.11
CA LEU A 144 3.24 -13.86 -10.23
C LEU A 144 1.85 -13.26 -10.43
N ARG A 145 1.78 -11.95 -10.69
CA ARG A 145 0.51 -11.25 -10.91
C ARG A 145 0.70 -10.11 -11.89
N ALA A 146 -0.03 -10.15 -13.00
CA ALA A 146 -0.15 -9.02 -13.91
C ALA A 146 -0.88 -7.84 -13.23
N GLY A 147 -0.41 -6.62 -13.49
CA GLY A 147 -0.95 -5.39 -12.89
C GLY A 147 -0.62 -4.16 -13.74
N ALA A 148 -0.47 -3.01 -13.09
CA ALA A 148 -0.20 -1.72 -13.74
C ALA A 148 1.00 -1.70 -14.71
N ILE A 149 1.98 -2.59 -14.52
CA ILE A 149 3.11 -2.78 -15.44
C ILE A 149 2.88 -4.08 -16.23
N PRO A 150 2.63 -4.01 -17.56
CA PRO A 150 2.38 -5.19 -18.38
C PRO A 150 3.66 -6.00 -18.63
N LEU A 151 3.52 -7.30 -18.94
CA LEU A 151 4.64 -8.24 -19.12
C LEU A 151 5.58 -7.80 -20.25
N GLU A 152 5.03 -7.24 -21.33
CA GLU A 152 5.80 -6.77 -22.48
C GLU A 152 6.78 -5.68 -22.06
N LYS A 153 6.33 -4.75 -21.21
CA LYS A 153 7.18 -3.69 -20.65
C LYS A 153 8.23 -4.21 -19.68
N LEU A 154 7.94 -5.31 -18.97
CA LEU A 154 8.95 -5.98 -18.14
C LEU A 154 10.02 -6.64 -19.01
N ARG A 155 9.63 -7.27 -20.13
CA ARG A 155 10.54 -7.92 -21.08
C ARG A 155 11.49 -6.93 -21.78
N ASP A 156 11.13 -5.64 -21.87
CA ASP A 156 12.05 -4.60 -22.34
C ASP A 156 13.29 -4.44 -21.44
N VAL A 157 13.18 -4.76 -20.14
CA VAL A 157 14.26 -4.62 -19.15
C VAL A 157 14.87 -5.98 -18.79
N VAL A 158 14.03 -7.01 -18.66
CA VAL A 158 14.43 -8.38 -18.32
C VAL A 158 13.84 -9.32 -19.38
N PRO A 159 14.51 -9.50 -20.54
CA PRO A 159 13.96 -10.30 -21.64
C PRO A 159 13.66 -11.77 -21.29
N SER A 160 14.34 -12.31 -20.28
CA SER A 160 14.21 -13.69 -19.83
C SER A 160 13.07 -13.91 -18.83
N ILE A 161 12.31 -12.87 -18.43
CA ILE A 161 11.23 -13.02 -17.45
C ILE A 161 10.13 -13.95 -17.98
N GLU A 162 9.75 -14.91 -17.14
CA GLU A 162 8.70 -15.89 -17.43
C GLU A 162 7.32 -15.34 -17.07
N GLY A 163 6.33 -15.66 -17.89
CA GLY A 163 4.92 -15.38 -17.63
C GLY A 163 4.34 -16.23 -16.48
N PRO A 164 3.08 -15.99 -16.08
CA PRO A 164 2.43 -16.75 -15.02
C PRO A 164 2.24 -18.23 -15.39
N GLU A 165 2.09 -18.53 -16.68
CA GLU A 165 1.77 -19.85 -17.25
C GLU A 165 2.97 -20.50 -18.00
N GLU A 166 4.11 -19.82 -18.05
CA GLU A 166 5.39 -20.37 -18.56
C GLU A 166 6.12 -21.13 -17.44
#